data_AF-A0A834CUC0-F1
#
_entry.id   AF-A0A834CUC0-F1
#
_cell.length_a   1.000
_cell.length_b   1.000
_cell.length_c   1.000
_cell.angle_alpha   90.00
_cell.angle_beta   90.00
_cell.angle_gamma   90.00
#
_symmetry.space_group_name_H-M   'P 1'
#
loop_
_entity.id
_entity.type
_entity.pdbx_description
1 polymer ?
#
loop_
_entity_poly.entity_id
_entity_poly.type
_entity_poly.pdbx_seq_one_letter_code
_entity_poly.pdbx_strand_id
1 'polypeptide(L)'
;MQPRLFVGLSFPYEGPAPLEAIANGCAFLNPKFNPPKSSKNTDFFKGKPTLRELTSQHPYAEVYIGQPHVWTVDIDNPAEVERAIRSILSQKIEPYLPYEFTCEGMLQRVNAFIEKQDFCHGQVMWPPLSALQVKLAEPGQSCKQVCQEKQLICEPSFFQHLNKDKDLARWGVSCETVESSADTVVPAYSETRKHCILQSDLLLFSCAGAHQSLQRVCPCRDYMKGQVALCKDCL
;
A
#
# COMPACT_ATOMS: atom_id res chain seq x y z
N MET A 1 34.81 12.59 2.95
CA MET A 1 33.53 13.33 2.93
C MET A 1 32.42 12.30 2.89
N GLN A 2 31.43 12.39 3.78
CA GLN A 2 30.27 11.50 3.74
C GLN A 2 29.32 11.99 2.62
N PRO A 3 28.79 11.10 1.77
CA PRO A 3 27.83 11.49 0.74
C PRO A 3 26.59 12.11 1.39
N ARG A 4 26.05 13.19 0.79
CA ARG A 4 24.80 13.83 1.26
C ARG A 4 23.58 13.38 0.47
N LEU A 5 23.79 12.81 -0.71
CA LEU A 5 22.77 12.51 -1.70
C LEU A 5 23.04 11.15 -2.33
N PHE A 6 22.04 10.29 -2.32
CA PHE A 6 21.96 9.06 -3.09
C PHE A 6 20.98 9.27 -4.25
N VAL A 7 21.44 9.03 -5.47
CA VAL A 7 20.69 9.38 -6.70
C VAL A 7 20.13 8.11 -7.33
N GLY A 8 18.79 8.00 -7.35
CA GLY A 8 18.10 6.96 -8.08
C GLY A 8 18.10 7.23 -9.59
N LEU A 9 18.31 6.19 -10.39
CA LEU A 9 18.35 6.25 -11.86
C LEU A 9 17.18 5.50 -12.51
N SER A 10 16.06 5.36 -11.78
CA SER A 10 14.85 4.64 -12.19
C SER A 10 14.97 3.11 -12.24
N PHE A 11 16.18 2.55 -12.05
CA PHE A 11 16.44 1.12 -11.91
C PHE A 11 17.69 0.90 -11.03
N PRO A 12 17.76 -0.16 -10.20
CA PRO A 12 16.74 -1.20 -9.94
C PRO A 12 15.54 -0.69 -9.14
N TYR A 13 14.43 -1.41 -9.22
CA TYR A 13 13.20 -1.11 -8.46
C TYR A 13 13.24 -1.75 -7.06
N GLU A 14 12.83 -1.00 -6.03
CA GLU A 14 12.61 -1.53 -4.66
C GLU A 14 13.80 -2.32 -4.06
N GLY A 15 15.02 -1.91 -4.39
CA GLY A 15 16.23 -2.49 -3.81
C GLY A 15 16.51 -1.95 -2.40
N PRO A 16 17.41 -2.59 -1.62
CA PRO A 16 17.73 -2.17 -0.26
C PRO A 16 18.63 -0.92 -0.18
N ALA A 17 19.41 -0.63 -1.23
CA ALA A 17 20.42 0.43 -1.23
C ALA A 17 19.91 1.83 -0.84
N PRO A 18 18.72 2.30 -1.28
CA PRO A 18 18.16 3.55 -0.78
C PRO A 18 17.95 3.59 0.74
N LEU A 19 17.54 2.47 1.36
CA LEU A 19 17.35 2.41 2.82
C LEU A 19 18.70 2.48 3.56
N GLU A 20 19.73 1.80 3.05
CA GLU A 20 21.08 1.89 3.60
C GLU A 20 21.63 3.32 3.51
N ALA A 21 21.39 4.01 2.39
CA ALA A 21 21.79 5.39 2.22
C ALA A 21 21.11 6.32 3.23
N ILE A 22 19.79 6.18 3.42
CA ILE A 22 19.01 6.97 4.39
C ILE A 22 19.47 6.67 5.83
N ALA A 23 19.75 5.41 6.14
CA ALA A 23 20.29 4.99 7.43
C ALA A 23 21.70 5.55 7.73
N ASN A 24 22.43 5.98 6.70
CA ASN A 24 23.72 6.65 6.81
C ASN A 24 23.63 8.19 6.66
N GLY A 25 22.42 8.75 6.68
CA GLY A 25 22.19 10.20 6.65
C GLY A 25 22.19 10.84 5.25
N CYS A 26 22.08 10.03 4.18
CA CYS A 26 21.90 10.57 2.83
C CYS A 26 20.42 10.88 2.56
N ALA A 27 20.15 11.96 1.83
CA ALA A 27 18.88 12.07 1.12
C ALA A 27 18.84 11.09 -0.05
N PHE A 28 17.68 10.55 -0.38
CA PHE A 28 17.44 9.78 -1.59
C PHE A 28 16.63 10.59 -2.60
N LEU A 29 17.21 10.85 -3.77
CA LEU A 29 16.48 11.38 -4.92
C LEU A 29 15.80 10.22 -5.65
N ASN A 30 14.49 10.11 -5.51
CA ASN A 30 13.68 8.98 -5.95
C ASN A 30 12.92 9.34 -7.24
N PRO A 31 13.24 8.74 -8.40
CA PRO A 31 12.51 9.02 -9.64
C PRO A 31 11.03 8.62 -9.54
N LYS A 32 10.15 9.58 -9.86
CA LYS A 32 8.70 9.43 -9.96
C LYS A 32 8.34 8.81 -11.30
N PHE A 33 7.32 7.97 -11.32
CA PHE A 33 6.80 7.32 -12.53
C PHE A 33 5.39 7.82 -12.83
N ASN A 34 5.25 8.52 -13.95
CA ASN A 34 3.95 8.93 -14.48
C ASN A 34 3.92 8.66 -16.00
N PRO A 35 3.16 7.65 -16.48
CA PRO A 35 2.29 6.76 -15.71
C PRO A 35 3.08 5.81 -14.78
N PRO A 36 2.45 5.28 -13.71
CA PRO A 36 3.04 4.25 -12.85
C PRO A 36 3.50 3.02 -13.65
N LYS A 37 4.63 2.42 -13.25
CA LYS A 37 5.18 1.24 -13.94
C LYS A 37 4.52 -0.05 -13.45
N SER A 38 4.14 -0.94 -14.36
CA SER A 38 3.52 -2.23 -14.03
C SER A 38 3.76 -3.27 -15.12
N SER A 39 3.22 -4.49 -14.95
CA SER A 39 3.26 -5.56 -15.95
C SER A 39 2.59 -5.17 -17.28
N LYS A 40 1.74 -4.14 -17.29
CA LYS A 40 1.04 -3.64 -18.48
C LYS A 40 1.91 -2.79 -19.40
N ASN A 41 2.91 -2.09 -18.86
CA ASN A 41 3.63 -1.04 -19.59
C ASN A 41 5.16 -1.10 -19.46
N THR A 42 5.72 -2.04 -18.69
CA THR A 42 7.16 -2.14 -18.45
C THR A 42 7.63 -3.58 -18.59
N ASP A 43 8.57 -3.82 -19.51
CA ASP A 43 9.04 -5.17 -19.86
C ASP A 43 9.56 -5.97 -18.66
N PHE A 44 10.27 -5.30 -17.74
CA PHE A 44 10.79 -5.94 -16.53
C PHE A 44 9.69 -6.59 -15.66
N PHE A 45 8.46 -6.07 -15.71
CA PHE A 45 7.33 -6.59 -14.94
C PHE A 45 6.45 -7.58 -15.73
N LYS A 46 6.70 -7.81 -17.03
CA LYS A 46 5.95 -8.79 -17.82
C LYS A 46 6.05 -10.18 -17.18
N GLY A 47 4.92 -10.90 -17.13
CA GLY A 47 4.82 -12.24 -16.57
C GLY A 47 4.86 -12.34 -15.05
N LYS A 48 5.07 -11.24 -14.31
CA LYS A 48 4.98 -11.29 -12.84
C LYS A 48 3.51 -11.44 -12.41
N PRO A 49 3.21 -12.28 -11.40
CA PRO A 49 1.84 -12.58 -10.95
C PRO A 49 1.27 -11.46 -10.07
N THR A 50 1.27 -10.22 -10.58
CA THR A 50 0.74 -9.05 -9.87
C THR A 50 0.33 -7.95 -10.86
N LEU A 51 -0.73 -7.24 -10.51
CA LEU A 51 -1.19 -6.02 -11.18
C LEU A 51 -0.75 -4.75 -10.45
N ARG A 52 0.17 -4.88 -9.48
CA ARG A 52 0.68 -3.75 -8.72
C ARG A 52 1.41 -2.77 -9.62
N GLU A 53 1.12 -1.49 -9.42
CA GLU A 53 1.79 -0.39 -10.11
C GLU A 53 2.77 0.31 -9.15
N LEU A 54 3.93 0.70 -9.66
CA LEU A 54 4.96 1.45 -8.95
C LEU A 54 4.87 2.92 -9.36
N THR A 55 4.64 3.79 -8.39
CA THR A 55 4.56 5.26 -8.55
C THR A 55 5.93 5.94 -8.58
N SER A 56 6.98 5.24 -8.16
CA SER A 56 8.36 5.71 -8.17
C SER A 56 9.34 4.54 -8.16
N GLN A 57 10.64 4.80 -8.25
CA GLN A 57 11.68 3.77 -8.19
C GLN A 57 11.62 2.96 -6.89
N HIS A 58 11.29 3.61 -5.77
CA HIS A 58 11.14 2.96 -4.47
C HIS A 58 9.87 3.44 -3.75
N PRO A 59 8.68 2.88 -4.07
CA PRO A 59 7.40 3.34 -3.52
C PRO A 59 7.31 3.26 -2.00
N TYR A 60 7.99 2.31 -1.35
CA TYR A 60 8.07 2.29 0.11
C TYR A 60 8.73 3.56 0.67
N ALA A 61 9.80 4.03 0.03
CA ALA A 61 10.58 5.19 0.51
C ALA A 61 9.79 6.47 0.24
N GLU A 62 9.11 6.54 -0.90
CA GLU A 62 8.15 7.61 -1.21
C GLU A 62 7.06 7.74 -0.13
N VAL A 63 6.44 6.63 0.26
CA VAL A 63 5.20 6.63 1.04
C VAL A 63 5.45 6.65 2.56
N TYR A 64 6.39 5.85 3.05
CA TYR A 64 6.57 5.62 4.49
C TYR A 64 7.78 6.34 5.10
N ILE A 65 8.64 6.91 4.26
CA ILE A 65 9.76 7.75 4.72
C ILE A 65 9.51 9.20 4.33
N GLY A 66 9.37 9.48 3.03
CA GLY A 66 9.11 10.82 2.51
C GLY A 66 10.20 11.86 2.85
N GLN A 67 9.86 13.13 2.62
CA GLN A 67 10.76 14.24 2.96
C GLN A 67 10.96 14.35 4.49
N PRO A 68 12.14 14.77 4.97
CA PRO A 68 13.26 15.30 4.18
C PRO A 68 14.21 14.23 3.59
N HIS A 69 14.08 12.97 4.00
CA HIS A 69 15.01 11.90 3.61
C HIS A 69 14.80 11.42 2.17
N VAL A 70 13.59 11.51 1.63
CA VAL A 70 13.24 11.02 0.29
C VAL A 70 12.56 12.12 -0.51
N TRP A 71 13.15 12.47 -1.65
CA TRP A 71 12.64 13.45 -2.59
C TRP A 71 12.17 12.72 -3.85
N THR A 72 10.86 12.46 -3.92
CA THR A 72 10.26 11.83 -5.10
C THR A 72 10.01 12.87 -6.18
N VAL A 73 10.81 12.85 -7.25
CA VAL A 73 10.83 13.91 -8.27
C VAL A 73 10.60 13.36 -9.68
N ASP A 74 9.95 14.15 -10.53
CA ASP A 74 9.98 13.89 -11.97
C ASP A 74 11.37 14.25 -12.52
N ILE A 75 12.11 13.24 -12.98
CA ILE A 75 13.49 13.42 -13.48
C ILE A 75 13.53 14.13 -14.83
N ASP A 76 12.43 14.13 -15.58
CA ASP A 76 12.30 14.83 -16.86
C ASP A 76 11.94 16.31 -16.66
N ASN A 77 11.78 16.77 -15.41
CA ASN A 77 11.54 18.15 -15.03
C ASN A 77 12.79 18.77 -14.35
N PRO A 78 13.70 19.41 -15.11
CA PRO A 78 14.94 19.96 -14.55
C PRO A 78 14.72 20.95 -13.41
N ALA A 79 13.64 21.74 -13.47
CA ALA A 79 13.33 22.72 -12.43
C ALA A 79 12.89 22.06 -11.12
N GLU A 80 12.19 20.92 -11.18
CA GLU A 80 11.85 20.12 -10.00
C GLU A 80 13.09 19.49 -9.37
N VAL A 81 13.96 18.90 -10.20
CA VAL A 81 15.24 18.31 -9.76
C VAL A 81 16.13 19.36 -9.12
N GLU A 82 16.31 20.53 -9.75
CA GLU A 82 17.13 21.60 -9.20
C GLU A 82 16.60 22.07 -7.83
N ARG A 83 15.29 22.28 -7.70
CA ARG A 83 14.67 22.67 -6.42
C ARG A 83 14.90 21.61 -5.34
N ALA A 84 14.77 20.33 -5.67
CA ALA A 84 15.01 19.24 -4.72
C ALA A 84 16.48 19.23 -4.27
N ILE A 85 17.44 19.30 -5.20
CA ILE A 85 18.87 19.31 -4.88
C ILE A 85 19.24 20.52 -4.01
N ARG A 86 18.76 21.72 -4.36
CA ARG A 86 19.00 22.93 -3.54
C ARG A 86 18.45 22.77 -2.13
N SER A 87 17.25 22.20 -2.00
CA SER A 87 16.63 21.96 -0.69
C SER A 87 17.44 20.97 0.13
N ILE A 88 17.87 19.85 -0.47
CA ILE A 88 18.70 18.83 0.19
C ILE A 88 20.04 19.43 0.67
N LEU A 89 20.71 20.24 -0.16
CA LEU A 89 21.98 20.87 0.20
C LEU A 89 21.84 21.88 1.34
N SER A 90 20.66 22.48 1.50
CA SER A 90 20.36 23.47 2.55
C SER A 90 19.95 22.85 3.89
N GLN A 91 19.59 21.57 3.91
CA GLN A 91 19.07 20.89 5.09
C GLN A 91 20.11 19.95 5.70
N LYS A 92 20.13 19.86 7.04
CA LYS A 92 20.82 18.78 7.73
C LYS A 92 19.85 17.61 7.85
N ILE A 93 20.15 16.51 7.17
CA ILE A 93 19.37 15.29 7.21
C ILE A 93 20.02 14.36 8.24
N GLU A 94 19.23 13.93 9.22
CA GLU A 94 19.71 12.99 10.23
C GLU A 94 19.61 11.55 9.70
N PRO A 95 20.53 10.65 10.08
CA PRO A 95 20.39 9.22 9.83
C PRO A 95 19.03 8.69 10.30
N TYR A 96 18.32 7.97 9.43
CA TYR A 96 17.00 7.43 9.75
C TYR A 96 16.85 6.00 9.23
N LEU A 97 16.32 5.12 10.06
CA LEU A 97 15.96 3.76 9.68
C LEU A 97 14.57 3.48 10.26
N PRO A 98 13.55 3.21 9.42
CA PRO A 98 12.25 2.78 9.92
C PRO A 98 12.39 1.55 10.83
N TYR A 99 11.65 1.54 11.94
CA TYR A 99 11.80 0.51 12.98
C TYR A 99 11.69 -0.92 12.41
N GLU A 100 10.80 -1.16 11.44
CA GLU A 100 10.60 -2.44 10.76
C GLU A 100 11.82 -3.00 10.03
N PHE A 101 12.81 -2.15 9.73
CA PHE A 101 14.09 -2.53 9.13
C PHE A 101 15.24 -2.60 10.13
N THR A 102 14.99 -2.35 11.42
CA THR A 102 15.95 -2.66 12.48
C THR A 102 15.92 -4.17 12.79
N CYS A 103 16.97 -4.69 13.42
CA CYS A 103 17.00 -6.07 13.87
C CYS A 103 15.81 -6.39 14.80
N GLU A 104 15.54 -5.51 15.77
CA GLU A 104 14.45 -5.69 16.73
C GLU A 104 13.07 -5.62 16.06
N GLY A 105 12.84 -4.64 15.18
CA GLY A 105 11.56 -4.52 14.48
C GLY A 105 11.30 -5.71 13.53
N MET A 106 12.34 -6.27 12.91
CA MET A 106 12.20 -7.52 12.17
C MET A 106 11.83 -8.69 13.09
N LEU A 107 12.49 -8.83 14.24
CA LEU A 107 12.18 -9.87 15.22
C LEU A 107 10.75 -9.76 15.74
N GLN A 108 10.28 -8.56 16.10
CA GLN A 108 8.90 -8.32 16.53
C GLN A 108 7.89 -8.77 15.46
N ARG A 109 8.12 -8.37 14.20
CA ARG A 109 7.24 -8.70 13.08
C ARG A 109 7.17 -10.21 12.84
N VAL A 110 8.33 -10.86 12.77
CA VAL A 110 8.41 -12.31 12.53
C VAL A 110 7.80 -13.08 13.68
N ASN A 111 8.05 -12.68 14.93
CA ASN A 111 7.44 -13.29 16.11
C ASN A 111 5.91 -13.18 16.07
N ALA A 112 5.36 -12.00 15.76
CA ALA A 112 3.91 -11.81 15.64
C ALA A 112 3.30 -12.71 14.56
N PHE A 113 3.96 -12.88 13.41
CA PHE A 113 3.50 -13.80 12.38
C PHE A 113 3.54 -15.26 12.85
N ILE A 114 4.61 -15.69 13.53
CA ILE A 114 4.72 -17.06 14.05
C ILE A 114 3.60 -17.37 15.06
N GLU A 115 3.33 -16.43 15.97
CA GLU A 115 2.40 -16.65 17.08
C GLU A 115 0.93 -16.46 16.69
N LYS A 116 0.63 -15.61 15.69
CA LYS A 116 -0.73 -15.15 15.42
C LYS A 116 -1.24 -15.46 14.01
N GLN A 117 -0.37 -15.61 13.01
CA GLN A 117 -0.81 -15.84 11.64
C GLN A 117 -1.07 -17.34 11.39
N ASP A 118 -2.31 -17.76 11.63
CA ASP A 118 -2.74 -19.15 11.45
C ASP A 118 -3.63 -19.30 10.20
N PHE A 119 -3.19 -20.13 9.25
CA PHE A 119 -3.96 -20.55 8.07
C PHE A 119 -4.49 -21.99 8.17
N CYS A 120 -4.14 -22.72 9.24
CA CYS A 120 -4.48 -24.12 9.47
C CYS A 120 -5.79 -24.27 10.27
N HIS A 121 -6.08 -23.34 11.18
CA HIS A 121 -7.25 -23.40 12.05
C HIS A 121 -8.10 -22.13 11.97
N GLY A 122 -9.43 -22.28 11.88
CA GLY A 122 -10.36 -21.15 11.84
C GLY A 122 -10.72 -20.54 13.20
N GLN A 123 -9.92 -20.78 14.25
CA GLN A 123 -10.33 -20.48 15.64
C GLN A 123 -10.03 -19.05 16.09
N VAL A 124 -8.94 -18.43 15.64
CA VAL A 124 -8.58 -17.06 16.02
C VAL A 124 -8.32 -16.25 14.77
N MET A 125 -9.12 -15.20 14.57
CA MET A 125 -8.91 -14.26 13.49
C MET A 125 -7.82 -13.26 13.84
N TRP A 126 -6.80 -13.20 13.00
CA TRP A 126 -5.73 -12.22 13.09
C TRP A 126 -5.49 -11.60 11.69
N PRO A 127 -5.43 -10.25 11.57
CA PRO A 127 -5.67 -9.22 12.59
C PRO A 127 -7.07 -9.27 13.24
N PRO A 128 -7.28 -8.68 14.43
CA PRO A 128 -8.59 -8.67 15.07
C PRO A 128 -9.58 -7.81 14.27
N LEU A 129 -10.84 -8.24 14.20
CA LEU A 129 -11.88 -7.51 13.45
C LEU A 129 -12.12 -6.08 13.96
N SER A 130 -11.73 -5.77 15.20
CA SER A 130 -11.74 -4.40 15.74
C SER A 130 -10.87 -3.42 14.94
N ALA A 131 -9.86 -3.91 14.22
CA ALA A 131 -9.00 -3.08 13.38
C ALA A 131 -9.64 -2.74 12.02
N LEU A 132 -10.76 -3.38 11.64
CA LEU A 132 -11.43 -3.14 10.37
C LEU A 132 -11.97 -1.72 10.28
N GLN A 133 -11.53 -1.00 9.26
CA GLN A 133 -12.03 0.29 8.84
C GLN A 133 -12.43 0.21 7.37
N VAL A 134 -13.73 0.22 7.09
CA VAL A 134 -14.23 0.16 5.71
C VAL A 134 -14.06 1.51 5.03
N LYS A 135 -13.57 1.51 3.80
CA LYS A 135 -13.52 2.67 2.89
C LYS A 135 -14.13 2.30 1.55
N LEU A 136 -14.69 3.29 0.86
CA LEU A 136 -15.13 3.16 -0.53
C LEU A 136 -14.06 3.77 -1.43
N ALA A 137 -13.46 2.96 -2.30
CA ALA A 137 -12.55 3.47 -3.32
C ALA A 137 -13.38 3.96 -4.51
N GLU A 138 -13.06 5.14 -5.03
CA GLU A 138 -13.74 5.69 -6.21
C GLU A 138 -13.46 4.86 -7.48
N PRO A 139 -14.27 4.98 -8.54
CA PRO A 139 -13.95 4.39 -9.83
C PRO A 139 -12.56 4.80 -10.31
N GLY A 140 -11.76 3.84 -10.78
CA GLY A 140 -10.35 4.05 -11.12
C GLY A 140 -9.38 4.04 -9.93
N GLN A 141 -9.88 3.89 -8.70
CA GLN A 141 -9.08 3.76 -7.47
C GLN A 141 -9.13 2.32 -6.91
N SER A 142 -7.99 1.82 -6.46
CA SER A 142 -7.86 0.51 -5.81
C SER A 142 -8.02 0.58 -4.30
N CYS A 143 -8.31 -0.56 -3.66
CA CYS A 143 -8.36 -0.62 -2.20
C CYS A 143 -7.02 -0.27 -1.54
N LYS A 144 -5.90 -0.66 -2.17
CA LYS A 144 -4.57 -0.23 -1.74
C LYS A 144 -4.46 1.29 -1.67
N GLN A 145 -4.90 1.99 -2.72
CA GLN A 145 -4.80 3.46 -2.81
C GLN A 145 -5.68 4.16 -1.77
N VAL A 146 -6.97 3.81 -1.68
CA VAL A 146 -7.88 4.49 -0.75
C VAL A 146 -7.45 4.27 0.71
N CYS A 147 -6.97 3.09 1.08
CA CYS A 147 -6.46 2.85 2.43
C CYS A 147 -5.20 3.70 2.68
N GLN A 148 -4.25 3.72 1.75
CA GLN A 148 -3.01 4.47 1.87
C GLN A 148 -3.24 5.98 1.99
N GLU A 149 -4.15 6.56 1.20
CA GLU A 149 -4.53 7.98 1.29
C GLU A 149 -5.12 8.36 2.65
N LYS A 150 -5.75 7.39 3.33
CA LYS A 150 -6.28 7.55 4.69
C LYS A 150 -5.28 7.21 5.79
N GLN A 151 -3.99 7.04 5.46
CA GLN A 151 -2.95 6.60 6.40
C GLN A 151 -3.28 5.24 7.06
N LEU A 152 -3.89 4.35 6.27
CA LEU A 152 -4.21 2.97 6.62
C LEU A 152 -3.52 2.03 5.62
N ILE A 153 -3.64 0.73 5.83
CA ILE A 153 -3.24 -0.29 4.87
C ILE A 153 -4.41 -1.22 4.56
N CYS A 154 -4.53 -1.67 3.31
CA CYS A 154 -5.57 -2.64 2.95
C CYS A 154 -5.29 -4.00 3.62
N GLU A 155 -6.30 -4.56 4.27
CA GLU A 155 -6.21 -5.84 5.00
C GLU A 155 -7.09 -6.90 4.31
N PRO A 156 -6.50 -7.77 3.47
CA PRO A 156 -7.27 -8.70 2.66
C PRO A 156 -8.01 -9.75 3.47
N SER A 157 -7.55 -10.11 4.68
CA SER A 157 -8.24 -11.07 5.54
C SER A 157 -9.65 -10.62 5.94
N PHE A 158 -9.95 -9.32 5.86
CA PHE A 158 -11.26 -8.78 6.21
C PHE A 158 -12.28 -8.78 5.07
N PHE A 159 -11.89 -9.06 3.82
CA PHE A 159 -12.84 -9.09 2.70
C PHE A 159 -14.00 -10.07 2.92
N GLN A 160 -13.75 -11.19 3.59
CA GLN A 160 -14.79 -12.18 3.92
C GLN A 160 -15.92 -11.61 4.79
N HIS A 161 -15.66 -10.53 5.55
CA HIS A 161 -16.68 -9.81 6.36
C HIS A 161 -17.38 -8.70 5.59
N LEU A 162 -16.98 -8.46 4.34
CA LEU A 162 -17.54 -7.44 3.45
C LEU A 162 -18.19 -8.08 2.22
N ASN A 163 -18.59 -9.36 2.33
CA ASN A 163 -19.08 -10.14 1.20
C ASN A 163 -20.52 -10.65 1.39
N LYS A 164 -21.33 -9.91 2.16
CA LYS A 164 -22.78 -10.11 2.33
C LYS A 164 -23.46 -8.75 2.44
N ASP A 165 -24.63 -8.62 1.83
CA ASP A 165 -25.49 -7.44 1.88
C ASP A 165 -25.75 -6.94 3.31
N LYS A 166 -26.07 -7.85 4.24
CA LYS A 166 -26.34 -7.51 5.65
C LYS A 166 -25.11 -6.98 6.39
N ASP A 167 -23.92 -7.45 6.02
CA ASP A 167 -22.68 -6.99 6.64
C ASP A 167 -22.28 -5.62 6.08
N LEU A 168 -22.46 -5.41 4.77
CA LEU A 168 -22.25 -4.14 4.09
C LEU A 168 -23.14 -3.01 4.62
N ALA A 169 -24.40 -3.31 4.96
CA ALA A 169 -25.34 -2.33 5.51
C ALA A 169 -24.83 -1.68 6.81
N ARG A 170 -24.04 -2.40 7.62
CA ARG A 170 -23.43 -1.87 8.86
C ARG A 170 -22.44 -0.75 8.60
N TRP A 171 -21.95 -0.65 7.37
CA TRP A 171 -20.96 0.32 6.92
C TRP A 171 -21.54 1.34 5.93
N GLY A 172 -22.87 1.52 5.93
CA GLY A 172 -23.55 2.50 5.10
C GLY A 172 -23.73 2.10 3.63
N VAL A 173 -23.42 0.84 3.28
CA VAL A 173 -23.59 0.30 1.93
C VAL A 173 -24.90 -0.49 1.87
N SER A 174 -25.98 0.17 1.44
CA SER A 174 -27.29 -0.46 1.27
C SER A 174 -27.46 -0.98 -0.16
N CYS A 175 -27.68 -2.29 -0.29
CA CYS A 175 -27.87 -3.00 -1.55
C CYS A 175 -29.37 -3.31 -1.75
N GLU A 176 -30.00 -2.77 -2.79
CA GLU A 176 -31.33 -3.17 -3.28
C GLU A 176 -31.25 -4.42 -4.17
N THR A 177 -30.19 -4.51 -4.96
CA THR A 177 -29.91 -5.67 -5.81
C THR A 177 -28.50 -6.17 -5.54
N VAL A 178 -28.34 -7.49 -5.61
CA VAL A 178 -27.08 -8.18 -5.33
C VAL A 178 -26.84 -9.19 -6.44
N GLU A 179 -25.63 -9.20 -6.98
CA GLU A 179 -25.13 -10.26 -7.84
C GLU A 179 -23.77 -10.76 -7.33
N SER A 180 -23.32 -11.90 -7.86
CA SER A 180 -22.02 -12.47 -7.52
C SER A 180 -21.17 -12.64 -8.77
N SER A 181 -19.88 -12.31 -8.66
CA SER A 181 -18.91 -12.44 -9.74
C SER A 181 -17.57 -12.96 -9.22
N ALA A 182 -16.85 -13.70 -10.06
CA ALA A 182 -15.49 -14.16 -9.79
C ALA A 182 -14.50 -13.16 -10.40
N ASP A 183 -14.24 -12.05 -9.69
CA ASP A 183 -13.37 -10.97 -10.16
C ASP A 183 -12.49 -10.41 -9.04
N THR A 184 -11.26 -10.03 -9.34
CA THR A 184 -10.34 -9.38 -8.41
C THR A 184 -10.76 -7.99 -7.94
N VAL A 185 -11.69 -7.32 -8.63
CA VAL A 185 -12.13 -5.96 -8.28
C VAL A 185 -13.43 -5.88 -7.48
N VAL A 186 -14.00 -7.02 -7.04
CA VAL A 186 -15.19 -7.07 -6.17
C VAL A 186 -14.80 -7.45 -4.72
N PRO A 187 -15.55 -7.08 -3.67
CA PRO A 187 -16.88 -6.47 -3.67
C PRO A 187 -16.92 -5.03 -4.20
N ALA A 188 -17.92 -4.73 -5.03
CA ALA A 188 -18.12 -3.43 -5.65
C ALA A 188 -19.56 -2.93 -5.45
N TYR A 189 -19.73 -1.61 -5.44
CA TYR A 189 -20.97 -0.94 -5.10
C TYR A 189 -21.29 0.19 -6.09
N SER A 190 -22.55 0.26 -6.49
CA SER A 190 -23.15 1.38 -7.21
C SER A 190 -24.05 2.16 -6.25
N GLU A 191 -23.66 3.38 -5.89
CA GLU A 191 -24.50 4.23 -5.04
C GLU A 191 -25.80 4.64 -5.73
N THR A 192 -25.75 4.91 -7.05
CA THR A 192 -26.90 5.37 -7.84
C THR A 192 -27.95 4.28 -8.04
N ARG A 193 -27.53 3.03 -8.26
CA ARG A 193 -28.43 1.88 -8.46
C ARG A 193 -28.68 1.09 -7.19
N LYS A 194 -28.02 1.45 -6.08
CA LYS A 194 -27.95 0.65 -4.85
C LYS A 194 -27.66 -0.83 -5.18
N HIS A 195 -26.73 -1.07 -6.10
CA HIS A 195 -26.41 -2.40 -6.61
C HIS A 195 -25.06 -2.86 -6.08
N CYS A 196 -24.98 -4.09 -5.59
CA CYS A 196 -23.76 -4.67 -5.05
C CYS A 196 -23.34 -5.91 -5.85
N ILE A 197 -22.06 -5.97 -6.20
CA ILE A 197 -21.43 -7.15 -6.79
C ILE A 197 -20.54 -7.76 -5.71
N LEU A 198 -20.85 -9.00 -5.31
CA LEU A 198 -20.12 -9.74 -4.29
C LEU A 198 -19.16 -10.76 -4.94
N GLN A 199 -18.15 -11.18 -4.20
CA GLN A 199 -17.18 -12.18 -4.63
C GLN A 199 -17.77 -13.58 -4.54
N SER A 200 -17.71 -14.35 -5.63
CA SER A 200 -18.05 -15.77 -5.64
C SER A 200 -16.86 -16.71 -5.41
N ASP A 201 -15.64 -16.28 -5.76
CA ASP A 201 -14.39 -17.02 -5.51
C ASP A 201 -13.53 -16.28 -4.48
N LEU A 202 -13.51 -16.78 -3.25
CA LEU A 202 -12.82 -16.14 -2.12
C LEU A 202 -11.30 -16.02 -2.34
N LEU A 203 -10.70 -16.82 -3.23
CA LEU A 203 -9.28 -16.72 -3.58
C LEU A 203 -8.97 -15.48 -4.42
N LEU A 204 -9.99 -14.85 -5.02
CA LEU A 204 -9.83 -13.67 -5.86
C LEU A 204 -9.94 -12.35 -5.09
N PHE A 205 -10.16 -12.37 -3.76
CA PHE A 205 -10.09 -11.14 -2.97
C PHE A 205 -8.74 -10.46 -3.14
N SER A 206 -8.77 -9.17 -3.50
CA SER A 206 -7.55 -8.45 -3.86
C SER A 206 -7.59 -6.99 -3.43
N CYS A 207 -6.54 -6.55 -2.73
CA CYS A 207 -6.31 -5.13 -2.47
C CYS A 207 -5.92 -4.35 -3.73
N ALA A 208 -5.34 -5.04 -4.73
CA ALA A 208 -4.93 -4.45 -5.99
C ALA A 208 -6.09 -4.39 -6.98
N GLY A 209 -5.92 -3.62 -8.06
CA GLY A 209 -6.94 -3.44 -9.08
C GLY A 209 -7.98 -2.37 -8.72
N ALA A 210 -8.38 -1.61 -9.74
CA ALA A 210 -9.40 -0.59 -9.63
C ALA A 210 -10.60 -0.98 -10.50
N HIS A 211 -11.81 -0.83 -9.96
CA HIS A 211 -13.02 -1.03 -10.74
C HIS A 211 -13.24 0.20 -11.63
N GLN A 212 -13.61 0.00 -12.90
CA GLN A 212 -13.68 1.10 -13.87
C GLN A 212 -14.89 2.04 -13.65
N SER A 213 -16.02 1.49 -13.19
CA SER A 213 -17.29 2.23 -13.09
C SER A 213 -17.98 2.22 -11.72
N LEU A 214 -17.54 1.38 -10.78
CA LEU A 214 -18.18 1.17 -9.49
C LEU A 214 -17.19 1.50 -8.37
N GLN A 215 -17.71 1.83 -7.20
CA GLN A 215 -16.88 2.00 -6.02
C GLN A 215 -16.50 0.63 -5.47
N ARG A 216 -15.23 0.43 -5.09
CA ARG A 216 -14.83 -0.81 -4.40
C ARG A 216 -15.08 -0.68 -2.91
N VAL A 217 -15.62 -1.73 -2.28
CA VAL A 217 -15.72 -1.80 -0.82
C VAL A 217 -14.42 -2.36 -0.28
N CYS A 218 -13.67 -1.54 0.45
CA CYS A 218 -12.28 -1.81 0.78
C CYS A 218 -12.07 -2.00 2.28
N PRO A 219 -11.55 -3.16 2.71
CA PRO A 219 -11.14 -3.38 4.08
C PRO A 219 -9.78 -2.72 4.32
N CYS A 220 -9.74 -1.69 5.16
CA CYS A 220 -8.50 -1.12 5.66
C CYS A 220 -8.29 -1.51 7.12
N ARG A 221 -7.04 -1.41 7.58
CA ARG A 221 -6.68 -1.42 9.00
C ARG A 221 -5.64 -0.36 9.31
N ASP A 222 -5.52 -0.02 10.57
CA ASP A 222 -4.42 0.80 11.07
C ASP A 222 -3.11 -0.01 11.10
N TYR A 223 -2.01 0.70 11.35
CA TYR A 223 -0.70 0.09 11.54
C TYR A 223 0.11 0.87 12.60
N MET A 224 1.04 0.17 13.24
CA MET A 224 2.03 0.80 14.11
C MET A 224 3.01 1.61 13.28
N LYS A 225 3.25 2.88 13.64
CA LYS A 225 4.16 3.75 12.90
C LYS A 225 5.57 3.13 12.88
N GLY A 226 6.12 2.94 11.68
CA GLY A 226 7.40 2.26 11.50
C GLY A 226 7.33 0.73 11.57
N GLN A 227 6.14 0.14 11.68
CA GLN A 227 5.89 -1.31 11.64
C GLN A 227 4.57 -1.60 10.90
N VAL A 228 4.57 -1.36 9.59
CA VAL A 228 3.36 -1.38 8.74
C VAL A 228 2.66 -2.75 8.75
N ALA A 229 3.43 -3.81 8.94
CA ALA A 229 2.94 -5.18 9.01
C ALA A 229 1.92 -5.44 10.13
N LEU A 230 1.91 -4.64 11.20
CA LEU A 230 1.14 -4.91 12.41
C LEU A 230 0.19 -3.73 12.72
N CYS A 231 -1.08 -4.03 13.00
CA CYS A 231 -2.03 -3.07 13.60
C CYS A 231 -1.66 -2.76 15.06
N LYS A 232 -2.26 -1.72 15.66
CA LYS A 232 -1.99 -1.38 17.07
C LYS A 232 -2.34 -2.50 18.03
N ASP A 233 -3.37 -3.28 17.70
CA ASP A 233 -3.88 -4.39 18.52
C ASP A 233 -3.41 -5.77 18.00
N CYS A 234 -2.31 -5.82 17.24
CA CYS A 234 -1.85 -7.06 16.58
C CYS A 234 -0.80 -7.85 17.37
N LEU A 235 -0.39 -7.38 18.54
CA LEU A 235 0.56 -8.06 19.44
C LEU A 235 -0.18 -8.77 20.58
#